data_AF-A0A3D5R808-F1
#
_entry.id   AF-A0A3D5R808-F1
#
_cell.length_a   1.000
_cell.length_b   1.000
_cell.length_c   1.000
_cell.angle_alpha   90.00
_cell.angle_beta   90.00
_cell.angle_gamma   90.00
#
_symmetry.space_group_name_H-M   'P 1'
#
loop_
_entity.id
_entity.type
_entity.pdbx_description
1 polymer ?
#
loop_
_entity_poly.entity_id
_entity_poly.type
_entity_poly.pdbx_seq_one_letter_code
_entity_poly.pdbx_strand_id
1 'polypeptide(L)'
;PLENLKETPLYVGGLRGNMVMRIDLDDKGNFIRQEELFIEYGRIRTVVYYEGSLYVATNNRDGRGIPGESDDIILKITPVFPPD
;
A
#
# COMPACT_ATOMS: atom_id res chain seq x y z
N PRO A 1 -2.00 -21.22 -7.76
CA PRO A 1 -3.41 -21.43 -7.35
C PRO A 1 -3.75 -20.48 -6.21
N LEU A 2 -4.81 -19.68 -6.38
CA LEU A 2 -5.29 -18.70 -5.38
C LEU A 2 -5.93 -19.37 -4.15
N GLU A 3 -5.97 -20.70 -4.12
CA GLU A 3 -6.65 -21.56 -3.15
C GLU A 3 -6.16 -21.45 -1.69
N ASN A 4 -5.15 -20.61 -1.39
CA ASN A 4 -4.59 -20.41 -0.04
C ASN A 4 -4.55 -18.93 0.39
N LEU A 5 -5.34 -18.04 -0.22
CA LEU A 5 -5.39 -16.64 0.19
C LEU A 5 -5.98 -16.52 1.61
N LYS A 6 -5.09 -16.40 2.59
CA LYS A 6 -5.47 -16.26 4.01
C LYS A 6 -5.78 -14.82 4.43
N GLU A 7 -5.40 -13.80 3.65
CA GLU A 7 -5.48 -12.41 4.09
C GLU A 7 -5.93 -11.47 2.95
N THR A 8 -7.14 -10.94 3.11
CA THR A 8 -7.72 -9.83 2.34
C THR A 8 -8.00 -8.70 3.34
N PRO A 9 -7.77 -7.42 2.99
CA PRO A 9 -7.36 -6.92 1.68
C PRO A 9 -5.87 -7.11 1.37
N LEU A 10 -5.53 -7.16 0.07
CA LEU A 10 -4.15 -7.05 -0.40
C LEU A 10 -3.75 -5.58 -0.53
N TYR A 11 -2.52 -5.25 -0.15
CA TYR A 11 -1.92 -3.93 -0.36
C TYR A 11 -0.69 -4.03 -1.26
N VAL A 12 -0.66 -3.25 -2.34
CA VAL A 12 0.36 -3.32 -3.38
C VAL A 12 1.01 -1.95 -3.58
N GLY A 13 2.34 -1.88 -3.52
CA GLY A 13 3.08 -0.66 -3.82
C GLY A 13 3.11 -0.37 -5.33
N GLY A 14 2.65 0.81 -5.73
CA GLY A 14 2.68 1.30 -7.11
C GLY A 14 3.89 2.20 -7.38
N LEU A 15 4.87 1.71 -8.14
CA LEU A 15 6.02 2.51 -8.57
C LEU A 15 5.63 3.59 -9.57
N ARG A 16 5.20 3.23 -10.80
CA ARG A 16 4.71 4.23 -11.78
C ARG A 16 3.28 4.70 -11.45
N GLY A 17 2.52 3.85 -10.74
CA GLY A 17 1.15 4.17 -10.31
C GLY A 17 1.08 5.22 -9.21
N ASN A 18 2.19 5.49 -8.50
CA ASN A 18 2.28 6.48 -7.44
C ASN A 18 1.19 6.34 -6.35
N MET A 19 0.96 5.12 -5.87
CA MET A 19 -0.11 4.81 -4.93
C MET A 19 0.23 3.57 -4.11
N VAL A 20 -0.45 3.38 -2.98
CA VAL A 20 -0.73 2.03 -2.46
C VAL A 20 -2.07 1.59 -3.01
N MET A 21 -2.09 0.48 -3.73
CA MET A 21 -3.33 -0.10 -4.25
C MET A 21 -3.87 -1.11 -3.27
N ARG A 22 -5.11 -0.91 -2.82
CA ARG A 22 -5.87 -1.88 -2.04
C ARG A 22 -6.71 -2.73 -2.99
N ILE A 23 -6.66 -4.05 -2.82
CA ILE A 23 -7.48 -5.00 -3.58
C ILE A 23 -8.23 -5.89 -2.60
N ASP A 24 -9.54 -5.85 -2.67
CA ASP A 24 -10.41 -6.74 -1.90
C ASP A 24 -10.79 -7.94 -2.77
N LEU A 25 -10.56 -9.14 -2.25
CA LEU A 25 -10.92 -10.42 -2.87
C LEU A 25 -11.95 -11.15 -2.00
N ASP A 26 -12.79 -11.98 -2.64
CA ASP A 26 -13.69 -12.91 -1.93
C ASP A 26 -12.94 -14.14 -1.41
N ASP A 27 -13.67 -15.03 -0.73
CA ASP A 27 -13.15 -16.28 -0.16
C ASP A 27 -12.61 -17.27 -1.21
N LYS A 28 -12.97 -17.08 -2.48
CA LYS A 28 -12.51 -17.87 -3.63
C LYS A 28 -11.40 -17.15 -4.40
N GLY A 29 -10.98 -15.97 -3.97
CA GLY A 29 -9.97 -15.14 -4.63
C GLY A 29 -10.49 -14.35 -5.83
N ASN A 30 -11.81 -14.25 -6.03
CA ASN A 30 -12.37 -13.40 -7.08
C ASN A 30 -12.27 -11.93 -6.68
N PHE A 31 -12.06 -11.07 -7.67
CA PHE A 31 -12.01 -9.63 -7.50
C PHE A 31 -13.37 -9.07 -7.00
N ILE A 32 -13.33 -8.30 -5.92
CA ILE A 32 -14.49 -7.53 -5.43
C ILE A 32 -14.33 -6.05 -5.80
N ARG A 33 -13.25 -5.41 -5.35
CA ARG A 33 -12.99 -3.98 -5.60
C ARG A 33 -11.50 -3.64 -5.51
N GLN A 34 -11.17 -2.48 -6.09
CA GLN A 34 -9.85 -1.83 -6.01
C GLN A 34 -10.03 -0.40 -5.52
N GLU A 35 -9.09 0.07 -4.70
CA GLU A 35 -9.04 1.44 -4.19
C GLU A 35 -7.60 1.96 -4.20
N GLU A 36 -7.41 3.23 -4.57
CA GLU A 36 -6.12 3.90 -4.51
C GLU A 36 -5.98 4.63 -3.17
N LEU A 37 -4.91 4.35 -2.44
CA LEU A 37 -4.60 4.93 -1.14
C LEU A 37 -3.23 5.61 -1.18
N PHE A 38 -3.02 6.61 -0.33
CA PHE A 38 -1.72 7.28 -0.11
C PHE A 38 -1.06 7.78 -1.42
N ILE A 39 -1.85 8.43 -2.28
CA ILE A 39 -1.43 8.88 -3.62
C ILE A 39 -0.51 10.12 -3.59
N GLU A 40 -0.31 10.72 -2.42
CA GLU A 40 0.44 11.96 -2.23
C GLU A 40 1.96 11.77 -2.07
N TYR A 41 2.44 10.53 -1.93
CA TYR A 41 3.85 10.23 -1.62
C TYR A 41 4.69 9.78 -2.83
N GLY A 42 4.11 9.76 -4.03
CA GLY A 42 4.81 9.36 -5.25
C GLY A 42 5.05 7.83 -5.30
N ARG A 43 6.24 7.44 -5.76
CA ARG A 43 6.59 6.06 -6.09
C ARG A 43 6.64 5.20 -4.83
N ILE A 44 5.80 4.17 -4.75
CA ILE A 44 5.80 3.24 -3.61
C ILE A 44 6.50 1.94 -3.99
N ARG A 45 7.53 1.55 -3.21
CA ARG A 45 8.30 0.33 -3.46
C ARG A 45 7.85 -0.85 -2.61
N THR A 46 7.50 -0.60 -1.36
CA THR A 46 7.25 -1.65 -0.37
C THR A 46 6.10 -1.26 0.54
N VAL A 47 5.24 -2.24 0.83
CA VAL A 47 4.18 -2.17 1.84
C VAL A 47 4.28 -3.42 2.70
N VAL A 48 4.34 -3.27 4.02
CA VAL A 48 4.41 -4.36 4.99
C VAL A 48 3.40 -4.11 6.09
N TYR A 49 2.68 -5.17 6.50
CA TYR A 49 1.85 -5.13 7.70
C TYR A 49 2.67 -5.57 8.91
N TYR A 50 2.58 -4.82 10.01
CA TYR A 50 3.13 -5.21 11.30
C TYR A 50 2.35 -4.54 12.44
N GLU A 51 1.90 -5.34 13.42
CA GLU A 51 1.21 -4.88 14.65
C GLU A 51 0.10 -3.84 14.40
N GLY A 52 -0.86 -4.17 13.54
CA GLY A 52 -2.01 -3.30 13.27
C GLY A 52 -1.71 -2.09 12.39
N SER A 53 -0.48 -1.95 11.88
CA SER A 53 -0.07 -0.82 11.04
C SER A 53 0.46 -1.28 9.68
N LEU A 54 0.28 -0.44 8.67
CA LEU A 54 1.01 -0.53 7.41
C LEU A 54 2.27 0.31 7.49
N TYR A 55 3.38 -0.28 7.06
CA TYR A 55 4.66 0.38 6.86
C TYR A 55 4.90 0.49 5.36
N VAL A 56 5.06 1.73 4.87
CA VAL A 56 5.16 2.03 3.44
C VAL A 56 6.47 2.75 3.17
N ALA A 57 7.26 2.27 2.21
CA ALA A 57 8.50 2.91 1.79
C ALA A 57 8.34 3.58 0.41
N THR A 58 8.66 4.87 0.33
CA THR A 58 8.74 5.60 -0.95
C THR A 58 10.04 5.28 -1.68
N ASN A 59 10.11 5.59 -2.97
CA ASN A 59 11.26 5.33 -3.84
C ASN A 59 11.35 6.36 -4.98
N ASN A 60 11.18 7.63 -4.62
CA ASN A 60 11.21 8.78 -5.50
C ASN A 60 12.63 9.11 -5.99
N ARG A 61 13.68 8.71 -5.25
CA ARG A 61 15.09 8.95 -5.61
C ARG A 61 15.71 7.88 -6.53
N ASP A 62 14.93 6.93 -7.05
CA ASP A 62 15.43 5.86 -7.93
C ASP A 62 15.76 6.28 -9.38
N GLY A 63 15.76 7.59 -9.65
CA GLY A 63 15.99 8.18 -10.96
C GLY A 63 14.78 8.18 -11.89
N ARG A 64 13.61 7.72 -11.44
CA ARG A 64 12.35 7.73 -12.22
C ARG A 64 11.22 8.53 -11.55
N GLY A 65 11.46 9.05 -10.35
CA GLY A 65 10.53 9.93 -9.63
C GLY A 65 10.88 11.40 -9.74
N ILE A 66 10.07 12.23 -9.07
CA ILE A 66 10.35 13.65 -8.83
C ILE A 66 10.51 13.77 -7.30
N PRO A 67 11.72 13.65 -6.76
CA PRO A 67 11.93 13.60 -5.32
C PRO A 67 11.73 14.97 -4.68
N GLY A 68 11.05 14.99 -3.53
CA GLY A 68 11.07 16.12 -2.60
C GLY A 68 12.34 16.15 -1.76
N GLU A 69 12.57 17.26 -1.06
CA GLU A 69 13.78 17.43 -0.22
C GLU A 69 13.89 16.34 0.86
N SER A 70 12.75 15.94 1.42
CA SER A 70 12.68 14.94 2.50
C SER A 70 12.57 13.48 2.03
N ASP A 71 12.51 13.23 0.72
CA ASP A 71 12.47 11.86 0.20
C ASP A 71 13.80 11.12 0.42
N ASP A 72 13.84 9.79 0.43
CA ASP A 72 12.70 8.89 0.56
C ASP A 72 12.32 8.72 2.04
N ILE A 73 11.08 8.33 2.31
CA ILE A 73 10.56 8.18 3.68
C ILE A 73 9.91 6.81 3.91
N ILE A 74 9.87 6.40 5.18
CA ILE A 74 9.05 5.29 5.65
C ILE A 74 7.88 5.87 6.44
N LEU A 75 6.66 5.58 5.96
CA LEU A 75 5.42 5.96 6.62
C LEU A 75 4.94 4.81 7.50
N LYS A 76 4.45 5.12 8.70
CA LYS A 76 3.64 4.21 9.52
C LYS A 76 2.21 4.70 9.49
N ILE A 77 1.30 3.89 8.96
CA ILE A 77 -0.13 4.19 8.88
C ILE A 77 -0.86 3.26 9.83
N THR A 78 -1.54 3.84 10.81
CA THR A 78 -2.33 3.10 11.79
C THR A 78 -3.80 3.46 11.59
N PRO A 79 -4.71 2.48 11.39
CA PRO A 79 -6.14 2.74 11.36
C PRO A 79 -6.59 3.36 12.69
N VAL A 80 -7.28 4.49 12.60
CA VAL A 80 -7.98 5.06 13.76
C VAL A 80 -9.41 4.57 13.69
N PHE A 81 -9.76 3.64 14.58
CA PHE A 81 -11.16 3.27 14.77
C PHE A 81 -11.76 4.24 15.79
N PRO A 82 -12.94 4.85 15.51
CA PRO A 82 -13.66 5.59 16.53
C PRO A 82 -13.90 4.68 17.75
N PRO A 83 -13.81 5.20 19.00
CA PRO A 83 -14.31 4.45 20.14
C PRO A 83 -15.81 4.16 19.95
N ASP A 84 -16.24 2.98 20.40
CA ASP A 84 -17.64 2.53 20.37
C ASP A 84 -18.60 3.56 21.03
#